data_AF-A0A6B3EBM1-F1
#
_entry.id   AF-A0A6B3EBM1-F1
#
_cell.length_a   1.000
_cell.length_b   1.000
_cell.length_c   1.000
_cell.angle_alpha   90.00
_cell.angle_beta   90.00
_cell.angle_gamma   90.00
#
_symmetry.space_group_name_H-M   'P 1'
#
loop_
_entity.id
_entity.type
_entity.pdbx_description
1 polymer ?
#
loop_
_entity_poly.entity_id
_entity_poly.type
_entity_poly.pdbx_seq_one_letter_code
_entity_poly.pdbx_strand_id
1 'polypeptide(L)'
;GIKYVIDPGTARISRYSARTKVQRLPIEAISQASANQRKGRCGRTSDGICVRLYSEEDFEARPEFTDAEILRTNLASVILQMTSAGLGEIEKFPFIDPPDHR
;
A
#
# COMPACT_ATOMS: atom_id res chain seq x y z
N GLY A 1 -7.55 5.51 25.40
CA GLY A 1 -7.09 5.22 24.02
C GLY A 1 -6.05 4.13 24.03
N ILE A 2 -5.60 3.67 22.85
CA ILE A 2 -4.44 2.77 22.70
C ILE A 2 -3.18 3.54 23.10
N LYS A 3 -2.31 2.94 23.92
CA LYS A 3 -1.05 3.53 24.39
C LYS A 3 0.21 2.79 23.95
N TYR A 4 0.06 1.55 23.49
CA TYR A 4 1.17 0.70 23.10
C TYR A 4 0.88 0.07 21.74
N VAL A 5 1.87 0.10 20.86
CA VAL A 5 1.84 -0.56 19.55
C VAL A 5 3.09 -1.43 19.44
N ILE A 6 2.90 -2.68 19.03
CA ILE A 6 4.00 -3.56 18.60
C ILE A 6 3.89 -3.64 17.07
N ASP A 7 4.89 -3.11 16.37
CA ASP A 7 4.94 -3.10 14.92
C ASP A 7 5.90 -4.19 14.40
N PRO A 8 5.36 -5.30 13.85
CA PRO A 8 6.20 -6.36 13.28
C PRO A 8 6.88 -5.93 11.97
N GLY A 9 6.55 -4.76 11.42
CA GLY A 9 7.20 -4.22 10.22
C GLY A 9 6.80 -4.89 8.91
N THR A 10 5.89 -5.85 8.92
CA THR A 10 5.41 -6.55 7.72
C THR A 10 3.91 -6.44 7.54
N ALA A 11 3.46 -6.67 6.31
CA ALA A 11 2.06 -6.79 5.94
C ALA A 11 1.90 -7.76 4.78
N ARG A 12 0.70 -8.32 4.66
CA ARG A 12 0.27 -9.01 3.45
C ARG A 12 -0.16 -7.98 2.42
N ILE A 13 0.58 -7.86 1.31
CA ILE A 13 0.30 -6.89 0.25
C ILE A 13 -0.19 -7.62 -0.99
N SER A 14 -1.34 -7.22 -1.53
CA SER A 14 -1.86 -7.80 -2.76
C SER A 14 -0.96 -7.43 -3.93
N ARG A 15 -0.49 -8.44 -4.68
CA ARG A 15 0.35 -8.29 -5.87
C ARG A 15 -0.27 -9.07 -7.03
N TYR A 16 -0.48 -8.40 -8.15
CA TYR A 16 -0.94 -9.02 -9.39
C TYR A 16 0.21 -9.16 -10.38
N SER A 17 0.36 -10.36 -10.96
CA SER A 17 1.34 -10.61 -12.02
C SER A 17 0.65 -10.60 -13.38
N ALA A 18 0.87 -9.56 -14.18
CA ALA A 18 0.30 -9.46 -15.53
C ALA A 18 0.76 -10.60 -16.46
N ARG A 19 1.99 -11.12 -16.27
CA ARG A 19 2.55 -12.23 -17.05
C ARG A 19 1.85 -13.56 -16.75
N THR A 20 1.58 -13.85 -15.49
CA THR A 20 1.00 -15.13 -15.08
C THR A 20 -0.51 -15.08 -14.86
N LYS A 21 -1.10 -13.87 -14.85
CA LYS A 21 -2.52 -13.61 -14.53
C LYS A 21 -2.92 -14.10 -13.13
N VAL A 22 -1.96 -14.18 -12.21
CA VAL A 22 -2.17 -14.66 -10.84
C VAL A 22 -2.10 -13.50 -9.85
N GLN A 23 -3.07 -13.45 -8.95
CA GLN A 23 -3.02 -12.63 -7.74
C GLN A 23 -2.33 -13.41 -6.61
N ARG A 24 -1.42 -12.75 -5.92
CA ARG A 24 -0.67 -13.28 -4.79
C ARG A 24 -0.82 -12.35 -3.60
N LEU A 25 -0.59 -12.91 -2.42
CA LEU A 25 -0.63 -12.17 -1.15
C LEU A 25 0.65 -12.42 -0.34
N PRO A 26 1.83 -12.05 -0.88
CA PRO A 26 3.09 -12.18 -0.17
C PRO A 26 3.11 -11.35 1.12
N ILE A 27 3.93 -11.81 2.08
CA ILE A 27 4.30 -11.01 3.24
C ILE A 27 5.50 -10.16 2.83
N GLU A 28 5.37 -8.85 2.94
CA GLU A 28 6.39 -7.87 2.55
C GLU A 28 6.64 -6.88 3.69
N ALA A 29 7.81 -6.24 3.68
CA ALA A 29 8.09 -5.12 4.57
C ALA A 29 7.16 -3.93 4.25
N ILE A 30 6.65 -3.27 5.29
CA ILE A 30 5.85 -2.04 5.12
C ILE A 30 6.73 -0.83 4.83
N SER A 31 6.17 0.16 4.15
CA SER A 31 6.80 1.47 3.93
C SER A 31 6.98 2.26 5.22
N GLN A 32 7.83 3.29 5.16
CA GLN A 32 8.02 4.22 6.27
C GLN A 32 6.71 4.93 6.64
N ALA A 33 5.94 5.38 5.65
CA ALA A 33 4.64 6.01 5.86
C ALA A 33 3.66 5.08 6.61
N SER A 34 3.60 3.80 6.24
CA SER A 34 2.75 2.81 6.92
C SER A 34 3.19 2.57 8.37
N ALA A 35 4.50 2.40 8.61
CA ALA A 35 5.06 2.27 9.96
C ALA A 35 4.80 3.52 10.82
N ASN A 36 4.90 4.72 10.24
CA ASN A 36 4.60 5.98 10.92
C ASN A 36 3.10 6.11 11.23
N GLN A 37 2.23 5.65 10.33
CA GLN A 37 0.80 5.58 10.59
C GLN A 37 0.47 4.60 11.74
N ARG A 38 1.17 3.46 11.82
CA ARG A 38 1.05 2.50 12.93
C ARG A 38 1.51 3.12 14.26
N LYS A 39 2.66 3.78 14.28
CA LYS A 39 3.13 4.58 15.43
C LYS A 39 2.08 5.61 15.89
N GLY A 40 1.41 6.29 14.95
CA GLY A 40 0.36 7.26 15.26
C GLY A 40 -0.85 6.69 16.01
N ARG A 41 -1.03 5.35 16.07
CA ARG A 41 -2.15 4.71 16.78
C ARG A 41 -2.02 4.77 18.30
N CYS A 42 -0.80 4.86 18.86
CA CYS A 42 -0.60 4.94 20.31
C CYS A 42 -0.55 6.37 20.88
N GLY A 43 -0.54 7.42 20.04
CA GLY A 43 -0.36 8.81 20.46
C GLY A 43 -1.61 9.70 20.38
N ARG A 44 -2.82 9.12 20.48
CA ARG A 44 -4.07 9.86 20.17
C ARG A 44 -4.56 10.79 21.27
N THR A 45 -4.42 10.39 22.53
CA THR A 45 -4.99 11.10 23.70
C THR A 45 -3.95 11.44 24.75
N SER A 46 -2.77 10.84 24.66
CA SER A 46 -1.62 11.03 25.53
C SER A 46 -0.41 10.46 24.79
N ASP A 47 0.78 10.68 25.35
CA ASP A 47 1.98 9.98 24.92
C ASP A 47 1.76 8.46 24.95
N GLY A 48 2.36 7.79 23.97
CA GLY A 48 2.33 6.34 23.82
C GLY A 48 3.61 5.81 23.20
N ILE A 49 3.80 4.51 23.29
CA ILE A 49 5.04 3.83 22.91
C ILE A 49 4.77 2.89 21.74
N CYS A 50 5.55 3.04 20.67
CA CYS A 50 5.55 2.12 19.54
C CYS A 50 6.88 1.37 19.52
N VAL A 51 6.83 0.05 19.68
CA VAL A 51 8.01 -0.83 19.60
C VAL A 51 8.04 -1.46 18.21
N ARG A 52 9.10 -1.22 17.46
CA ARG A 52 9.34 -1.83 16.15
C ARG A 52 10.17 -3.11 16.35
N LEU A 53 9.76 -4.22 15.74
CA LEU A 53 10.46 -5.51 15.81
C LEU A 53 11.55 -5.65 14.73
N TYR A 54 12.12 -4.53 14.30
CA TYR A 54 13.13 -4.41 13.24
C TYR A 54 14.02 -3.21 13.56
N SER A 55 15.24 -3.17 12.99
CA SER A 55 16.22 -2.14 13.30
C SER A 55 15.84 -0.77 12.72
N GLU A 56 16.46 0.29 13.24
CA GLU A 56 16.35 1.63 12.68
C GLU A 56 16.93 1.70 11.27
N GLU A 57 18.07 1.05 11.01
CA GLU A 57 18.65 0.94 9.67
C GLU A 57 17.69 0.27 8.68
N ASP A 58 17.00 -0.81 9.07
CA ASP A 58 15.97 -1.44 8.24
C ASP A 58 14.75 -0.52 8.03
N PHE A 59 14.40 0.30 9.03
CA PHE A 59 13.35 1.31 8.86
C PHE A 59 13.74 2.37 7.81
N GLU A 60 14.95 2.91 7.90
CA GLU A 60 15.47 3.97 7.03
C GLU A 60 15.69 3.49 5.59
N ALA A 61 16.06 2.22 5.41
CA ALA A 61 16.26 1.62 4.10
C ALA A 61 14.94 1.31 3.33
N ARG A 62 13.77 1.36 4.00
CA ARG A 62 12.49 1.06 3.35
C ARG A 62 12.02 2.20 2.45
N PRO A 63 11.20 1.90 1.42
CA PRO A 63 10.52 2.92 0.64
C PRO A 63 9.70 3.85 1.55
N GLU A 64 9.73 5.15 1.24
CA GLU A 64 8.96 6.15 1.99
C GLU A 64 7.45 5.84 1.91
N PHE A 65 6.98 5.50 0.71
CA PHE A 65 5.59 5.16 0.43
C PHE A 65 5.46 3.73 -0.11
N THR A 66 4.32 3.11 0.19
CA THR A 66 3.91 1.87 -0.47
C THR A 66 3.44 2.23 -1.87
N ASP A 67 3.76 1.43 -2.90
CA ASP A 67 3.33 1.73 -4.28
C ASP A 67 1.81 2.02 -4.37
N ALA A 68 1.36 2.67 -5.43
CA ALA A 68 -0.07 2.86 -5.62
C ALA A 68 -0.79 1.51 -5.82
N GLU A 69 -2.02 1.38 -5.31
CA GLU A 69 -2.81 0.15 -5.46
C GLU A 69 -3.13 -0.19 -6.92
N ILE A 70 -3.31 0.84 -7.75
CA ILE A 70 -3.53 0.73 -9.20
C ILE A 70 -2.38 0.00 -9.92
N LEU A 71 -1.16 0.09 -9.39
CA LEU A 71 0.03 -0.57 -9.95
C LEU A 71 0.17 -2.04 -9.51
N ARG A 72 -0.64 -2.49 -8.55
CA ARG A 72 -0.46 -3.81 -7.90
C ARG A 72 -1.65 -4.74 -8.01
N THR A 73 -2.76 -4.31 -8.60
CA THR A 73 -4.02 -5.04 -8.62
C THR A 73 -4.49 -5.29 -10.05
N ASN A 74 -5.45 -6.19 -10.21
CA ASN A 74 -6.10 -6.41 -11.50
C ASN A 74 -7.12 -5.31 -11.75
N LEU A 75 -7.01 -4.63 -12.89
CA LEU A 75 -7.83 -3.48 -13.24
C LEU A 75 -9.08 -3.84 -14.07
N ALA A 76 -9.32 -5.11 -14.38
CA ALA A 76 -10.44 -5.51 -15.24
C ALA A 76 -11.81 -4.98 -14.76
N SER A 77 -12.08 -5.04 -13.46
CA SER A 77 -13.33 -4.52 -12.89
C SER A 77 -13.41 -2.99 -12.98
N VAL A 78 -12.30 -2.30 -12.73
CA VAL A 78 -12.19 -0.84 -12.83
C VAL A 78 -12.43 -0.39 -14.26
N ILE A 79 -11.77 -1.04 -15.23
CA ILE A 79 -11.93 -0.78 -16.67
C ILE A 79 -13.39 -0.97 -17.09
N LEU A 80 -14.04 -2.06 -16.67
CA LEU A 80 -15.45 -2.32 -17.00
C LEU A 80 -16.38 -1.24 -16.41
N GLN A 81 -16.12 -0.82 -15.17
CA GLN A 81 -16.89 0.25 -14.52
C GLN A 81 -16.70 1.59 -15.23
N MET A 82 -15.47 1.95 -15.62
CA MET A 82 -15.18 3.18 -16.35
C MET A 82 -15.91 3.22 -17.70
N THR A 83 -15.89 2.10 -18.45
CA THR A 83 -16.63 1.96 -19.71
C THR A 83 -18.13 2.08 -19.48
N SER A 84 -18.67 1.42 -18.46
CA SER A 84 -20.10 1.50 -18.12
C SER A 84 -20.53 2.91 -17.70
N ALA A 85 -19.64 3.68 -17.09
CA ALA A 85 -19.89 5.06 -16.69
C ALA A 85 -19.69 6.07 -17.85
N GLY A 86 -19.23 5.62 -19.01
CA GLY A 86 -19.01 6.49 -20.18
C GLY A 86 -17.82 7.45 -20.04
N LEU A 87 -16.79 7.07 -19.28
CA LEU A 87 -15.62 7.94 -19.00
C LEU A 87 -14.63 8.10 -20.17
N GLY A 88 -14.98 7.59 -21.36
CA GLY A 88 -14.16 7.68 -22.56
C GLY A 88 -12.98 6.71 -22.59
N GLU A 89 -11.94 7.07 -23.36
CA GLU A 89 -10.70 6.28 -23.46
C GLU A 89 -9.94 6.31 -22.14
N ILE A 90 -9.65 5.14 -21.60
CA ILE A 90 -9.03 4.96 -20.28
C ILE A 90 -7.61 5.53 -20.27
N GLU A 91 -6.90 5.42 -21.39
CA GLU A 91 -5.55 5.97 -21.59
C GLU A 91 -5.50 7.50 -21.50
N LYS A 92 -6.63 8.18 -21.73
CA LYS A 92 -6.76 9.64 -21.61
C LYS A 92 -7.28 10.07 -20.24
N PHE A 93 -7.64 9.12 -19.37
CA PHE A 93 -8.16 9.43 -18.05
C PHE A 93 -7.03 9.98 -17.15
N PRO A 94 -7.24 11.10 -16.42
CA PRO A 94 -6.19 11.76 -15.66
C PRO A 94 -5.96 11.07 -14.30
N PHE A 95 -5.35 9.89 -14.31
CA PHE A 95 -4.94 9.19 -13.08
C PHE A 95 -3.84 9.97 -12.34
N ILE A 96 -3.87 9.93 -11.00
CA ILE A 96 -2.77 10.42 -10.16
C ILE A 96 -1.51 9.58 -10.42
N ASP A 97 -1.66 8.27 -10.32
CA ASP A 97 -0.68 7.27 -10.72
C ASP A 97 -1.28 6.47 -11.87
N PRO A 98 -0.77 6.58 -13.11
CA PRO A 98 -1.31 5.83 -14.23
C PRO A 98 -1.01 4.33 -14.09
N PRO A 99 -1.89 3.44 -14.57
CA PRO A 99 -1.62 2.02 -14.61
C PRO A 99 -0.42 1.70 -15.52
N ASP A 100 0.25 0.57 -15.29
CA ASP A 100 1.34 0.13 -16.17
C ASP A 100 0.80 -0.11 -17.60
N HIS A 101 1.50 0.39 -18.61
CA HIS A 101 1.11 0.31 -20.02
C HIS A 101 1.35 -1.07 -20.66
N ARG A 102 1.74 -2.08 -19.88
CA ARG A 102 2.26 -3.38 -20.35
C ARG A 102 1.26 -4.53 -20.32
#